data_AF-A0A9P6ZUR9-F1
#
_entry.id   AF-A0A9P6ZUR9-F1
#
_cell.length_a   1.000
_cell.length_b   1.000
_cell.length_c   1.000
_cell.angle_alpha   90.00
_cell.angle_beta   90.00
_cell.angle_gamma   90.00
#
_symmetry.space_group_name_H-M   'P 1'
#
loop_
_entity.id
_entity.type
_entity.pdbx_description
1 polymer ?
#
loop_
_entity_poly.entity_id
_entity_poly.type
_entity_poly.pdbx_seq_one_letter_code
_entity_poly.pdbx_strand_id
1 'polypeptide(L)'
;MGKKQSAGSSEKKPAEKKGGNTKNTKNADKGDQSEGKGGLKAATAVNVRHILCEKHSKATEALQKIQEGQRFDKVAQEYSEDKAKAGGSLGWMVRGSMVGAFQDAAFALTPSTVDKPILSPLVKTNFGYHVIMVEGRR
;
A
#
# COMPACT_ATOMS: atom_id res chain seq x y z
N MET A 1 -12.68 64.21 9.03
CA MET A 1 -11.91 62.96 8.73
C MET A 1 -12.33 61.92 9.75
N GLY A 2 -12.86 60.74 9.47
CA GLY A 2 -13.22 60.06 8.24
C GLY A 2 -13.95 58.75 8.60
N LYS A 3 -14.85 58.34 7.70
CA LYS A 3 -15.30 56.97 7.35
C LYS A 3 -15.80 56.04 8.48
N LYS A 4 -17.12 55.77 8.52
CA LYS A 4 -17.87 54.72 7.76
C LYS A 4 -17.54 53.30 8.27
N GLN A 5 -18.49 52.63 8.95
CA GLN A 5 -19.47 51.66 8.38
C GLN A 5 -18.76 50.40 7.82
N SER A 6 -19.17 49.14 8.01
CA SER A 6 -20.34 48.49 8.61
C SER A 6 -20.21 46.98 8.32
N ALA A 7 -21.06 46.19 8.97
CA ALA A 7 -21.62 44.90 8.52
C ALA A 7 -20.82 43.62 8.83
N GLY A 8 -21.35 42.88 9.82
CA GLY A 8 -21.30 41.43 9.87
C GLY A 8 -22.51 40.80 9.15
N SER A 9 -22.29 39.64 8.56
CA SER A 9 -23.27 38.59 8.19
C SER A 9 -22.42 37.41 7.69
N SER A 10 -22.38 36.28 8.41
CA SER A 10 -23.23 35.09 8.18
C SER A 10 -22.56 34.04 7.29
N GLU A 11 -22.32 32.88 7.91
CA GLU A 11 -22.60 31.53 7.39
C GLU A 11 -21.47 30.68 6.74
N LYS A 12 -21.54 29.37 7.11
CA LYS A 12 -21.05 28.14 6.45
C LYS A 12 -19.60 27.63 6.62
N LYS A 13 -19.46 26.60 7.47
CA LYS A 13 -18.65 25.36 7.25
C LYS A 13 -19.17 24.62 5.98
N PRO A 14 -18.50 23.59 5.36
CA PRO A 14 -17.31 22.84 5.78
C PRO A 14 -16.30 22.41 4.66
N ALA A 15 -15.31 21.59 5.05
CA ALA A 15 -14.66 20.48 4.32
C ALA A 15 -13.27 20.65 3.63
N GLU A 16 -12.36 19.78 4.09
CA GLU A 16 -11.27 19.05 3.42
C GLU A 16 -10.70 19.51 2.06
N LYS A 17 -9.35 19.51 1.94
CA LYS A 17 -8.64 18.42 1.20
C LYS A 17 -7.12 18.47 1.33
N LYS A 18 -6.58 17.25 1.51
CA LYS A 18 -5.17 16.84 1.47
C LYS A 18 -4.54 17.18 0.11
N GLY A 19 -3.40 17.87 0.13
CA GLY A 19 -2.48 17.98 -1.00
C GLY A 19 -1.27 17.09 -0.75
N GLY A 20 -1.22 15.93 -1.39
CA GLY A 20 -0.09 15.01 -1.38
C GLY A 20 0.34 14.71 -2.81
N ASN A 21 1.32 15.50 -3.26
CA ASN A 21 2.10 15.40 -4.49
C ASN A 21 2.37 13.94 -4.96
N THR A 22 2.16 13.64 -6.24
CA THR A 22 3.10 12.90 -7.12
C THR A 22 2.57 12.94 -8.55
N LYS A 23 3.24 13.67 -9.43
CA LYS A 23 3.02 13.65 -10.88
C LYS A 23 4.36 13.42 -11.58
N ASN A 24 4.63 12.16 -11.93
CA ASN A 24 5.48 11.70 -13.03
C ASN A 24 5.21 10.18 -13.11
N THR A 25 4.94 9.52 -14.23
CA THR A 25 5.71 9.51 -15.48
C THR A 25 4.86 8.84 -16.57
N LYS A 26 4.93 9.34 -17.81
CA LYS A 26 4.46 8.66 -19.04
C LYS A 26 5.45 7.55 -19.42
N ASN A 27 4.93 6.45 -19.97
CA ASN A 27 5.48 5.56 -21.02
C ASN A 27 4.95 4.13 -20.75
N ALA A 28 4.04 3.62 -21.57
CA ALA A 28 4.24 2.99 -22.88
C ALA A 28 4.61 1.49 -22.76
N ASP A 29 3.63 0.68 -23.18
CA ASP A 29 3.72 -0.55 -23.98
C ASP A 29 4.48 -1.80 -23.49
N LYS A 30 3.76 -2.92 -23.66
CA LYS A 30 4.18 -4.29 -24.03
C LYS A 30 4.65 -5.31 -22.99
N GLY A 31 3.90 -6.43 -23.02
CA GLY A 31 4.39 -7.81 -22.92
C GLY A 31 4.84 -8.25 -21.53
N ASP A 32 4.86 -9.52 -21.16
CA ASP A 32 4.47 -10.79 -21.76
C ASP A 32 4.49 -11.78 -20.58
N GLN A 33 4.02 -12.99 -20.85
CA GLN A 33 3.66 -14.10 -19.98
C GLN A 33 4.67 -14.53 -18.92
N SER A 34 4.15 -15.10 -17.82
CA SER A 34 4.68 -16.35 -17.26
C SER A 34 3.67 -16.99 -16.32
N GLU A 35 3.57 -18.31 -16.45
CA GLU A 35 2.59 -19.25 -15.88
C GLU A 35 2.88 -19.62 -14.42
N GLY A 36 1.85 -20.01 -13.66
CA GLY A 36 2.10 -20.71 -12.39
C GLY A 36 0.96 -20.79 -11.36
N LYS A 37 -0.10 -21.54 -11.68
CA LYS A 37 -1.02 -22.26 -10.76
C LYS A 37 -1.87 -21.47 -9.74
N GLY A 38 -3.18 -21.49 -9.98
CA GLY A 38 -4.23 -21.06 -9.05
C GLY A 38 -4.90 -19.75 -9.49
N GLY A 39 -5.57 -19.78 -10.65
CA GLY A 39 -6.00 -18.58 -11.39
C GLY A 39 -7.04 -17.73 -10.65
N LEU A 40 -6.56 -16.81 -9.81
CA LEU A 40 -7.31 -15.61 -9.46
C LEU A 40 -7.52 -14.80 -10.74
N LYS A 41 -8.72 -14.21 -10.90
CA LYS A 41 -9.08 -13.42 -12.10
C LYS A 41 -7.94 -12.47 -12.47
N ALA A 42 -7.66 -12.38 -13.77
CA ALA A 42 -6.67 -11.46 -14.30
C ALA A 42 -6.99 -10.05 -13.80
N ALA A 43 -6.20 -9.57 -12.85
CA ALA A 43 -6.29 -8.23 -12.31
C ALA A 43 -5.27 -7.38 -13.08
N THR A 44 -5.68 -6.18 -13.44
CA THR A 44 -4.80 -5.15 -14.00
C THR A 44 -4.16 -4.32 -12.91
N ALA A 45 -4.84 -4.19 -11.76
CA ALA A 45 -4.36 -3.47 -10.59
C ALA A 45 -4.74 -4.16 -9.27
N VAL A 46 -3.87 -4.02 -8.27
CA VAL A 46 -4.08 -4.52 -6.91
C VAL A 46 -3.88 -3.39 -5.91
N ASN A 47 -4.79 -3.26 -4.95
CA ASN A 47 -4.57 -2.40 -3.79
C ASN A 47 -3.75 -3.18 -2.78
N VAL A 48 -2.53 -2.74 -2.54
CA VAL A 48 -1.53 -3.50 -1.79
C VAL A 48 -0.94 -2.69 -0.66
N ARG A 49 -0.67 -3.38 0.44
CA ARG A 49 0.12 -2.89 1.56
C ARG A 49 1.38 -3.72 1.71
N HIS A 50 2.45 -3.09 2.18
CA HIS A 50 3.70 -3.76 2.46
C HIS A 50 4.30 -3.39 3.81
N ILE A 51 5.15 -4.26 4.33
CA ILE A 51 6.08 -3.97 5.42
C ILE A 51 7.46 -4.23 4.87
N LEU A 52 8.30 -3.20 4.84
CA LEU A 52 9.69 -3.32 4.43
C LEU A 52 10.58 -3.40 5.67
N CYS A 53 11.40 -4.44 5.76
CA CYS A 53 12.47 -4.52 6.75
C CYS A 53 13.78 -4.91 6.09
N GLU A 54 14.87 -4.24 6.43
CA GLU A 54 16.24 -4.55 6.00
C GLU A 54 16.69 -5.92 6.55
N LYS A 55 16.25 -6.27 7.75
CA LYS A 55 16.62 -7.51 8.45
C LYS A 55 15.54 -8.59 8.32
N HIS A 56 15.97 -9.81 7.99
CA HIS A 56 15.08 -10.98 7.95
C HIS A 56 14.40 -11.25 9.29
N SER A 57 15.14 -11.12 10.40
CA SER A 57 14.57 -11.31 11.75
C SER A 57 13.43 -10.35 12.03
N LYS A 58 13.59 -9.05 11.74
CA LYS A 58 12.52 -8.06 11.92
C LYS A 58 11.27 -8.39 11.08
N ALA A 59 11.46 -8.76 9.81
CA ALA A 59 10.34 -9.13 8.94
C ALA A 59 9.63 -10.40 9.45
N THR A 60 10.39 -11.36 10.00
CA THR A 60 9.84 -12.57 10.61
C THR A 60 9.03 -12.25 11.87
N GLU A 61 9.56 -11.37 12.73
CA GLU A 61 8.85 -10.90 13.93
C GLU A 61 7.55 -10.18 13.56
N ALA A 62 7.59 -9.29 12.58
CA ALA A 62 6.39 -8.60 12.07
C ALA A 62 5.34 -9.60 11.57
N LEU A 63 5.77 -10.62 10.82
CA LEU A 63 4.89 -11.68 10.33
C LEU A 63 4.28 -12.48 11.49
N GLN A 64 5.06 -12.83 12.51
CA GLN A 64 4.55 -13.49 13.71
C GLN A 64 3.53 -12.62 14.44
N LYS A 65 3.80 -11.31 14.64
CA LYS A 65 2.84 -10.39 15.26
C LYS A 65 1.50 -10.36 14.55
N ILE A 66 1.52 -10.38 13.22
CA ILE A 66 0.30 -10.42 12.42
C ILE A 66 -0.43 -11.75 12.59
N GLN A 67 0.30 -12.88 12.64
CA GLN A 67 -0.27 -14.20 12.91
C GLN A 67 -0.85 -14.34 14.32
N GLU A 68 -0.28 -13.63 15.31
CA GLU A 68 -0.83 -13.50 16.67
C GLU A 68 -2.16 -12.71 16.70
N GLY A 69 -2.58 -12.14 15.57
CA GLY A 69 -3.83 -11.38 15.44
C GLY A 69 -3.64 -9.86 15.53
N GLN A 70 -2.42 -9.35 15.48
CA GLN A 70 -2.22 -7.91 15.37
C GLN A 70 -2.60 -7.39 13.99
N ARG A 71 -3.13 -6.16 13.98
CA ARG A 71 -3.49 -5.48 12.74
C ARG A 71 -2.26 -5.17 11.90
N PHE A 72 -2.35 -5.45 10.60
CA PHE A 72 -1.25 -5.20 9.68
C PHE A 72 -0.79 -3.74 9.67
N ASP A 73 -1.71 -2.78 9.74
CA ASP A 73 -1.35 -1.36 9.75
C ASP A 73 -0.53 -0.95 10.98
N LYS A 74 -0.79 -1.57 12.13
CA LYS A 74 -0.04 -1.32 13.37
C LYS A 74 1.35 -1.92 13.29
N VAL A 75 1.45 -3.18 12.87
CA VAL A 75 2.74 -3.84 12.68
C VAL A 75 3.55 -3.11 11.61
N ALA A 76 2.93 -2.67 10.52
CA ALA A 76 3.60 -1.87 9.50
C ALA A 76 4.11 -0.53 10.05
N GLN A 77 3.36 0.15 10.93
CA GLN A 77 3.83 1.40 11.54
C GLN A 77 5.04 1.21 12.46
N GLU A 78 5.12 0.06 13.14
CA GLU A 78 6.17 -0.22 14.11
C GLU A 78 7.42 -0.85 13.49
N TYR A 79 7.24 -1.78 12.54
CA TYR A 79 8.33 -2.58 11.97
C TYR A 79 8.77 -2.13 10.57
N SER A 80 7.93 -1.41 9.82
CA SER A 80 8.31 -0.98 8.47
C SER A 80 9.33 0.15 8.51
N GLU A 81 10.39 -0.01 7.74
CA GLU A 81 11.39 1.03 7.49
C GLU A 81 10.91 2.02 6.41
N ASP A 82 9.87 1.66 5.66
CA ASP A 82 9.20 2.57 4.72
C ASP A 82 8.20 3.49 5.44
N LYS A 83 8.72 4.49 6.17
CA LYS A 83 7.92 5.47 6.92
C LYS A 83 7.07 6.39 6.03
N ALA A 84 7.40 6.49 4.73
CA ALA A 84 6.63 7.27 3.77
C ALA A 84 5.21 6.68 3.56
N LYS A 85 5.02 5.40 3.86
CA LYS A 85 3.75 4.69 3.72
C LYS A 85 3.21 4.33 5.09
N ALA A 86 2.51 5.28 5.72
CA ALA A 86 1.84 5.06 7.00
C ALA A 86 0.93 3.82 6.94
N GLY A 87 1.19 2.83 7.80
CA GLY A 87 0.47 1.56 7.80
C GLY A 87 0.73 0.68 6.58
N GLY A 88 1.83 0.91 5.86
CA GLY A 88 2.28 0.10 4.74
C GLY A 88 1.51 0.32 3.43
N SER A 89 0.55 1.25 3.38
CA SER A 89 -0.38 1.37 2.25
C SER A 89 0.29 1.97 1.01
N LEU A 90 0.52 1.14 -0.01
CA LEU A 90 1.00 1.60 -1.33
C LEU A 90 -0.15 2.11 -2.20
N GLY A 91 -1.37 1.63 -1.97
CA GLY A 91 -2.54 1.94 -2.78
C GLY A 91 -2.67 1.03 -3.99
N TRP A 92 -3.42 1.49 -5.00
CA TRP A 92 -3.65 0.74 -6.24
C TRP A 92 -2.40 0.76 -7.12
N MET A 93 -1.77 -0.39 -7.24
CA MET A 93 -0.59 -0.63 -8.06
C MET A 93 -1.00 -1.45 -9.28
N VAL A 94 -0.55 -1.01 -10.47
CA VAL A 94 -0.80 -1.73 -11.72
C VAL A 94 0.26 -2.79 -11.96
N ARG A 95 -0.11 -3.86 -12.66
CA ARG A 95 0.86 -4.87 -13.11
C ARG A 95 1.89 -4.19 -14.03
N GLY A 96 3.18 -4.42 -13.78
CA GLY A 96 4.32 -3.82 -14.47
C GLY A 96 4.98 -2.65 -13.74
N SER A 97 4.33 -2.08 -12.71
CA SER A 97 4.90 -0.95 -11.94
C SER A 97 5.60 -1.38 -10.64
N MET A 98 5.78 -2.68 -10.39
CA MET A 98 6.38 -3.22 -9.18
C MET A 98 7.56 -4.14 -9.54
N VAL A 99 8.44 -4.40 -8.57
CA VAL A 99 9.53 -5.37 -8.72
C VAL A 99 8.93 -6.76 -8.97
N GLY A 100 9.48 -7.54 -9.91
CA GLY A 100 8.91 -8.82 -10.35
C GLY A 100 8.51 -9.77 -9.22
N ALA A 101 9.40 -9.99 -8.25
CA ALA A 101 9.11 -10.84 -7.09
C ALA A 101 7.99 -10.29 -6.19
N PHE A 102 7.95 -8.97 -6.00
CA PHE A 102 6.88 -8.31 -5.24
C PHE A 102 5.55 -8.43 -5.97
N GLN A 103 5.56 -8.19 -7.28
CA GLN A 103 4.39 -8.27 -8.12
C GLN A 103 3.81 -9.69 -8.11
N ASP A 104 4.64 -10.70 -8.35
CA ASP A 104 4.19 -12.08 -8.43
C ASP A 104 3.49 -12.50 -7.13
N ALA A 105 4.11 -12.20 -6.00
CA ALA A 105 3.51 -12.37 -4.68
C ALA A 105 2.20 -11.60 -4.49
N ALA A 106 2.16 -10.30 -4.82
CA ALA A 106 0.95 -9.49 -4.68
C ALA A 106 -0.21 -10.02 -5.55
N PHE A 107 0.07 -10.42 -6.79
CA PHE A 107 -0.94 -10.95 -7.71
C PHE A 107 -1.27 -12.43 -7.45
N ALA A 108 -0.45 -13.16 -6.71
CA ALA A 108 -0.79 -14.49 -6.20
C ALA A 108 -1.72 -14.44 -4.97
N LEU A 109 -1.70 -13.32 -4.23
CA LEU A 109 -2.54 -13.16 -3.04
C LEU A 109 -4.01 -12.89 -3.35
N THR A 110 -4.88 -13.46 -2.54
CA THR A 110 -6.28 -13.09 -2.47
C THR A 110 -6.46 -11.77 -1.69
N PRO A 111 -7.43 -10.93 -2.07
CA PRO A 111 -7.74 -9.73 -1.30
C PRO A 111 -8.26 -10.11 0.09
N SER A 112 -7.79 -9.38 1.09
CA SER A 112 -8.00 -9.62 2.51
C SER A 112 -8.14 -8.30 3.28
N THR A 113 -8.26 -8.35 4.60
CA THR A 113 -8.47 -7.16 5.44
C THR A 113 -7.34 -6.96 6.44
N VAL A 114 -7.17 -5.76 6.98
CA VAL A 114 -6.15 -5.47 8.01
C VAL A 114 -6.32 -6.27 9.30
N ASP A 115 -7.55 -6.68 9.64
CA ASP A 115 -7.87 -7.51 10.80
C ASP A 115 -7.64 -9.01 10.53
N LYS A 116 -7.84 -9.46 9.28
CA LYS A 116 -7.56 -10.84 8.84
C LYS A 116 -6.74 -10.82 7.55
N PRO A 117 -5.45 -10.47 7.65
CA PRO A 117 -4.60 -10.29 6.48
C PRO A 117 -4.14 -11.62 5.93
N ILE A 118 -4.23 -11.78 4.60
CA ILE A 118 -3.58 -12.88 3.89
C ILE A 118 -2.24 -12.34 3.41
N LEU A 119 -1.18 -12.90 3.97
CA LEU A 119 0.19 -12.45 3.75
C LEU A 119 0.88 -13.32 2.69
N SER A 120 1.73 -12.70 1.89
CA SER A 120 2.70 -13.42 1.08
C SER A 120 3.79 -14.03 1.97
N PRO A 121 4.46 -15.12 1.53
CA PRO A 121 5.79 -15.43 2.02
C PRO A 121 6.71 -14.19 1.95
N LEU A 122 7.72 -14.14 2.84
CA LEU A 122 8.71 -13.06 2.87
C LEU A 122 9.36 -12.90 1.49
N VAL A 123 9.10 -11.77 0.84
CA VAL A 123 9.66 -11.47 -0.48
C VAL A 123 10.96 -10.71 -0.30
N LYS A 124 12.07 -11.30 -0.72
CA LYS A 124 13.38 -10.62 -0.72
C LYS A 124 13.55 -9.81 -2.01
N THR A 125 13.89 -8.54 -1.87
CA THR A 125 14.29 -7.66 -2.98
C THR A 125 15.61 -6.96 -2.64
N ASN A 126 16.09 -6.11 -3.55
CA ASN A 126 17.28 -5.28 -3.31
C ASN A 126 17.10 -4.28 -2.15
N PHE A 127 15.85 -3.96 -1.76
CA PHE A 127 15.57 -3.06 -0.64
C PHE A 127 15.51 -3.78 0.71
N GLY A 128 15.43 -5.11 0.72
CA GLY A 128 15.28 -5.91 1.94
C GLY A 128 14.19 -6.96 1.82
N TYR A 129 13.52 -7.23 2.93
CA TYR A 129 12.45 -8.20 3.07
C TYR A 129 11.10 -7.50 3.12
N HIS A 130 10.18 -7.95 2.28
CA HIS A 130 8.85 -7.40 2.16
C HIS A 130 7.81 -8.42 2.61
N VAL A 131 6.92 -7.99 3.50
CA VAL A 131 5.67 -8.69 3.80
C VAL A 131 4.56 -7.98 3.03
N ILE A 132 3.81 -8.72 2.22
CA ILE A 132 2.84 -8.16 1.29
C ILE A 132 1.43 -8.60 1.68
N MET A 133 0.48 -7.68 1.63
CA MET A 133 -0.94 -7.95 1.80
C MET A 133 -1.75 -7.20 0.75
N VAL A 134 -2.77 -7.85 0.21
CA VAL A 134 -3.68 -7.23 -0.77
C VAL A 134 -5.03 -6.96 -0.12
N GLU A 135 -5.55 -5.75 -0.33
CA GLU A 135 -6.89 -5.34 0.12
C GLU A 135 -7.93 -5.44 -1.01
N GLY A 136 -7.50 -5.34 -2.26
CA GLY A 136 -8.42 -5.34 -3.40
C GLY A 136 -7.73 -5.65 -4.73
N ARG A 137 -8.49 -6.16 -5.70
CA ARG A 137 -8.02 -6.51 -7.04
C ARG A 137 -9.04 -6.07 -8.07
N ARG A 138 -8.59 -5.55 -9.22
CA ARG A 138 -9.45 -5.11 -10.35
C ARG A 138 -8.74 -5.25 -11.70
#